data_AF-A0ABD3K8P0-F1
#
_entry.id   AF-A0ABD3K8P0-F1
#
_cell.length_a   1.000
_cell.length_b   1.000
_cell.length_c   1.000
_cell.angle_alpha   90.00
_cell.angle_beta   90.00
_cell.angle_gamma   90.00
#
_symmetry.space_group_name_H-M   'P 1'
#
loop_
_entity.id
_entity.type
_entity.pdbx_description
1 polymer ?
#
loop_
_entity_poly.entity_id
_entity_poly.type
_entity_poly.pdbx_seq_one_letter_code
_entity_poly.pdbx_strand_id
1 'polypeptide(L)'
;MASFFASKTALPKLFLALCLLQMASATRRLAELVQDQSPPMTYHNGPLLSGKISVNLIWYGRFKPSQRTIVSDFVTSLSSDPSLAQASPSVSHWWKTVDKYYHLSSSKRRTPSLTISLGKQVLDESYSLGKSLTNKHLIELASRGEQRNAINVVLTSSDVAVEGFCMSRCGSHDSAVGSVKVKGRSSRFAYIWVGNSETQCPGQCAWPFHQPQYGPQSPPLVAPNGDVGVDGMVINLAGLLAGTATNPFSNGYYQGEAGASLEAASACTGIYGNGAYPGYAGNLLVDEATGASYNAHGVNRRKYLVPALYDPSTSSCSTLV
;
A
#
# COMPACT_ATOMS: atom_id res chain seq x y z
N MET A 1 -81.95 24.51 -31.24
CA MET A 1 -80.58 24.11 -31.64
C MET A 1 -79.65 24.44 -30.51
N ALA A 2 -79.16 23.43 -29.80
CA ALA A 2 -78.32 23.56 -28.61
C ALA A 2 -76.85 23.75 -29.02
N SER A 3 -76.13 24.64 -28.34
CA SER A 3 -74.67 24.77 -28.46
C SER A 3 -74.05 24.44 -27.10
N PHE A 4 -73.24 23.39 -27.06
CA PHE A 4 -72.47 22.97 -25.90
C PHE A 4 -71.10 23.66 -25.91
N PHE A 5 -70.79 24.42 -24.85
CA PHE A 5 -69.45 24.90 -24.55
C PHE A 5 -68.65 23.77 -23.89
N ALA A 6 -67.62 23.25 -24.56
CA ALA A 6 -66.67 22.31 -23.97
C ALA A 6 -65.40 23.04 -23.51
N SER A 7 -65.16 23.01 -22.20
CA SER A 7 -64.04 23.60 -21.47
C SER A 7 -62.69 22.95 -21.85
N LYS A 8 -61.78 23.73 -22.45
CA LYS A 8 -60.42 23.30 -22.86
C LYS A 8 -59.32 23.66 -21.86
N THR A 9 -59.56 23.52 -20.55
CA THR A 9 -58.55 23.90 -19.53
C THR A 9 -58.10 22.78 -18.58
N ALA A 10 -58.60 21.55 -18.76
CA ALA A 10 -58.27 20.43 -17.87
C ALA A 10 -56.95 19.72 -18.20
N LEU A 11 -56.54 19.66 -19.48
CA LEU A 11 -55.33 18.94 -19.89
C LEU A 11 -53.99 19.51 -19.36
N PRO A 12 -53.74 20.84 -19.36
CA PRO A 12 -52.44 21.35 -18.91
C PRO A 12 -52.24 21.24 -17.39
N LYS A 13 -53.33 21.21 -16.61
CA LYS A 13 -53.27 21.04 -15.14
C LYS A 13 -52.94 19.61 -14.72
N LEU A 14 -53.38 18.61 -15.50
CA LEU A 14 -53.08 17.21 -15.24
C LEU A 14 -51.60 16.90 -15.49
N PHE A 15 -51.02 17.48 -16.55
CA PHE A 15 -49.60 17.29 -16.89
C PHE A 15 -48.66 17.88 -15.83
N LEU A 16 -48.98 19.06 -15.28
CA LEU A 16 -48.17 19.71 -14.25
C LEU A 16 -48.20 18.93 -12.92
N ALA A 17 -49.34 18.32 -12.57
CA ALA A 17 -49.49 17.49 -11.38
C ALA A 17 -48.72 16.17 -11.48
N LEU A 18 -48.68 15.53 -12.66
CA LEU A 18 -47.87 14.32 -12.88
C LEU A 18 -46.35 14.60 -12.80
N CYS A 19 -45.88 15.75 -13.31
CA CYS A 19 -44.48 16.13 -13.19
C CYS A 19 -44.04 16.37 -11.74
N LEU A 20 -44.90 16.95 -10.90
CA LEU A 20 -44.59 17.18 -9.49
C LEU A 20 -44.58 15.88 -8.66
N LEU A 21 -45.42 14.88 -8.99
CA LEU A 21 -45.37 13.56 -8.36
C LEU A 21 -44.10 12.76 -8.74
N GLN A 22 -43.58 12.93 -9.96
CA GLN A 22 -42.33 12.30 -10.38
C GLN A 22 -41.10 12.90 -9.69
N MET A 23 -41.12 14.21 -9.40
CA MET A 23 -40.05 14.86 -8.64
C MET A 23 -40.04 14.45 -7.15
N ALA A 24 -41.20 14.15 -6.57
CA ALA A 24 -41.29 13.66 -5.18
C ALA A 24 -40.82 12.21 -5.01
N SER A 25 -40.93 11.38 -6.06
CA SER A 25 -40.49 9.99 -6.07
C SER A 25 -39.02 9.80 -6.47
N ALA A 26 -38.34 10.85 -6.93
CA ALA A 26 -36.91 10.86 -7.24
C ALA A 26 -36.01 11.19 -6.03
N THR A 27 -36.58 11.60 -4.89
CA THR A 27 -35.85 11.79 -3.63
C THR A 27 -36.02 10.58 -2.72
N ARG A 28 -34.89 9.97 -2.35
CA ARG A 28 -34.72 8.79 -1.46
C ARG A 28 -34.74 7.42 -2.17
N ARG A 29 -33.75 7.20 -3.05
CA ARG A 29 -32.89 6.04 -2.81
C ARG A 29 -31.69 6.53 -2.03
N LEU A 30 -31.77 6.39 -0.70
CA LEU A 30 -30.55 6.29 0.11
C LEU A 30 -29.63 5.32 -0.64
N ALA A 31 -28.36 5.68 -0.77
CA ALA A 31 -27.32 4.73 -1.13
C ALA A 31 -27.46 3.56 -0.16
N GLU A 32 -28.11 2.50 -0.62
CA GLU A 32 -27.99 1.19 -0.03
C GLU A 32 -26.49 0.96 -0.01
N LEU A 33 -25.91 0.87 1.18
CA LEU A 33 -24.60 0.29 1.37
C LEU A 33 -24.72 -1.09 0.76
N VAL A 34 -24.41 -1.23 -0.53
CA VAL A 34 -23.97 -2.50 -1.07
C VAL A 34 -22.80 -2.81 -0.17
N GLN A 35 -23.01 -3.74 0.76
CA GLN A 35 -21.94 -4.44 1.43
C GLN A 35 -21.21 -5.14 0.29
N ASP A 36 -20.27 -4.42 -0.31
CA ASP A 36 -19.42 -4.94 -1.34
C ASP A 36 -18.58 -5.97 -0.61
N GLN A 37 -19.03 -7.23 -0.64
CA GLN A 37 -18.28 -8.34 -0.11
C GLN A 37 -17.05 -8.42 -1.01
N SER A 38 -16.00 -7.72 -0.60
CA SER A 38 -14.70 -7.78 -1.26
C SER A 38 -14.37 -9.26 -1.45
N PRO A 39 -14.00 -9.68 -2.67
CA PRO A 39 -13.74 -11.08 -2.95
C PRO A 39 -12.78 -11.67 -1.91
N PRO A 40 -12.97 -12.93 -1.48
CA PRO A 40 -12.08 -13.51 -0.49
C PRO A 40 -10.64 -13.57 -1.01
N MET A 41 -9.69 -13.23 -0.15
CA MET A 41 -8.27 -13.37 -0.43
C MET A 41 -7.92 -14.85 -0.63
N THR A 42 -7.60 -15.24 -1.86
CA THR A 42 -7.44 -16.65 -2.26
C THR A 42 -5.97 -17.03 -2.32
N TYR A 43 -5.64 -18.24 -1.86
CA TYR A 43 -4.30 -18.81 -1.97
C TYR A 43 -4.16 -19.65 -3.24
N HIS A 44 -3.18 -19.34 -4.07
CA HIS A 44 -2.95 -19.96 -5.38
C HIS A 44 -1.82 -20.99 -5.38
N ASN A 45 -1.54 -21.57 -4.20
CA ASN A 45 -0.59 -22.67 -3.97
C ASN A 45 0.89 -22.37 -4.32
N GLY A 46 1.24 -21.12 -4.52
CA GLY A 46 2.61 -20.66 -4.73
C GLY A 46 3.40 -20.45 -3.44
N PRO A 47 4.73 -20.34 -3.53
CA PRO A 47 5.55 -20.17 -2.34
C PRO A 47 5.34 -18.81 -1.68
N LEU A 48 5.29 -18.81 -0.35
CA LEU A 48 5.37 -17.61 0.50
C LEU A 48 6.79 -17.46 1.04
N LEU A 49 7.19 -16.23 1.43
CA LEU A 49 8.48 -16.04 2.10
C LEU A 49 8.41 -16.61 3.53
N SER A 50 9.39 -17.40 3.94
CA SER A 50 9.39 -18.00 5.28
C SER A 50 10.80 -18.13 5.84
N GLY A 51 10.90 -18.22 7.17
CA GLY A 51 12.18 -18.24 7.87
C GLY A 51 12.82 -16.86 8.00
N LYS A 52 14.15 -16.81 8.09
CA LYS A 52 14.90 -15.56 8.28
C LYS A 52 15.17 -14.92 6.93
N ILE A 53 14.61 -13.74 6.70
CA ILE A 53 14.73 -12.97 5.46
C ILE A 53 15.38 -11.61 5.76
N SER A 54 16.47 -11.29 5.07
CA SER A 54 17.09 -9.96 5.12
C SER A 54 16.37 -9.01 4.16
N VAL A 55 16.15 -7.75 4.57
CA VAL A 55 15.68 -6.68 3.69
C VAL A 55 16.87 -5.78 3.38
N ASN A 56 17.40 -5.91 2.18
CA ASN A 56 18.53 -5.10 1.71
C ASN A 56 18.00 -3.80 1.07
N LEU A 57 18.63 -2.68 1.37
CA LEU A 57 18.24 -1.37 0.83
C LEU A 57 19.25 -0.91 -0.21
N ILE A 58 18.82 -0.73 -1.45
CA ILE A 58 19.61 -0.23 -2.56
C ILE A 58 19.16 1.20 -2.85
N TRP A 59 19.94 2.15 -2.35
CA TRP A 59 19.69 3.58 -2.46
C TRP A 59 20.25 4.11 -3.79
N TYR A 60 19.38 4.47 -4.72
CA TYR A 60 19.76 4.98 -6.03
C TYR A 60 19.46 6.47 -6.14
N GLY A 61 20.53 7.26 -6.25
CA GLY A 61 20.50 8.71 -6.22
C GLY A 61 20.77 9.29 -4.82
N ARG A 62 20.52 10.59 -4.67
CA ARG A 62 20.96 11.34 -3.48
C ARG A 62 19.85 11.40 -2.43
N PHE A 63 20.04 10.64 -1.35
CA PHE A 63 19.19 10.70 -0.15
C PHE A 63 19.93 11.39 0.99
N LYS A 64 19.25 12.28 1.71
CA LYS A 64 19.80 12.84 2.95
C LYS A 64 20.01 11.73 3.98
N PRO A 65 20.99 11.85 4.90
CA PRO A 65 21.14 10.89 5.99
C PRO A 65 19.84 10.69 6.80
N SER A 66 19.10 11.78 7.06
CA SER A 66 17.79 11.72 7.74
C SER A 66 16.78 10.86 6.99
N GLN A 67 16.66 11.03 5.67
CA GLN A 67 15.79 10.25 4.80
C GLN A 67 16.14 8.76 4.85
N ARG A 68 17.44 8.43 4.83
CA ARG A 68 17.89 7.04 4.94
C ARG A 68 17.49 6.42 6.27
N THR A 69 17.68 7.16 7.37
CA THR A 69 17.34 6.65 8.71
C THR A 69 15.84 6.38 8.88
N ILE A 70 14.95 7.18 8.27
CA ILE A 70 13.50 6.95 8.33
C ILE A 70 13.16 5.56 7.77
N VAL A 71 13.65 5.22 6.57
CA VAL A 71 13.32 3.92 5.95
C VAL A 71 14.04 2.77 6.64
N SER A 72 15.32 2.93 7.03
CA SER A 72 16.04 1.85 7.71
C SER A 72 15.44 1.54 9.08
N ASP A 73 15.02 2.57 9.83
CA ASP A 73 14.34 2.39 11.11
C ASP A 73 12.97 1.75 10.92
N PHE A 74 12.23 2.11 9.87
CA PHE A 74 10.97 1.44 9.52
C PHE A 74 11.18 -0.07 9.33
N VAL A 75 12.16 -0.46 8.50
CA VAL A 75 12.48 -1.88 8.25
C VAL A 75 12.91 -2.60 9.54
N THR A 76 13.74 -1.97 10.38
CA THR A 76 14.11 -2.52 11.68
C THR A 76 12.90 -2.67 12.61
N SER A 77 11.91 -1.78 12.52
CA SER A 77 10.69 -1.81 13.34
C SER A 77 9.75 -2.97 13.03
N LEU A 78 9.89 -3.62 11.87
CA LEU A 78 9.13 -4.83 11.52
C LEU A 78 9.49 -6.03 12.41
N SER A 79 10.70 -6.03 12.96
CA SER A 79 11.16 -7.09 13.85
C SER A 79 10.36 -7.12 15.15
N SER A 80 9.99 -8.33 15.58
CA SER A 80 9.35 -8.58 16.88
C SER A 80 10.36 -8.83 18.01
N ASP A 81 11.63 -8.48 17.79
CA ASP A 81 12.68 -8.61 18.82
C ASP A 81 12.31 -7.77 20.07
N PRO A 82 12.16 -8.39 21.26
CA PRO A 82 11.81 -7.67 22.49
C PRO A 82 12.81 -6.60 22.91
N SER A 83 14.07 -6.68 22.45
CA SER A 83 15.08 -5.64 22.71
C SER A 83 14.80 -4.33 21.98
N LEU A 84 13.99 -4.37 20.90
CA LEU A 84 13.56 -3.20 20.14
C LEU A 84 12.29 -2.63 20.77
N ALA A 85 12.46 -1.82 21.82
CA ALA A 85 11.35 -1.15 22.50
C ALA A 85 10.55 -0.27 21.52
N GLN A 86 9.27 -0.58 21.36
CA GLN A 86 8.31 0.17 20.57
C GLN A 86 7.05 0.38 21.42
N ALA A 87 6.50 1.59 21.42
CA ALA A 87 5.22 1.85 22.06
C ALA A 87 4.09 1.17 21.27
N SER A 88 2.99 0.83 21.94
CA SER A 88 1.78 0.36 21.25
C SER A 88 0.92 1.54 20.82
N PRO A 89 0.27 1.48 19.63
CA PRO A 89 0.39 0.44 18.60
C PRO A 89 1.74 0.53 17.86
N SER A 90 2.35 -0.63 17.53
CA SER A 90 3.69 -0.69 16.93
C SER A 90 3.71 -1.21 15.49
N VAL A 91 4.75 -0.86 14.73
CA VAL A 91 4.99 -1.41 13.38
C VAL A 91 5.14 -2.94 13.43
N SER A 92 5.83 -3.47 14.45
CA SER A 92 5.95 -4.91 14.65
C SER A 92 4.60 -5.59 14.92
N HIS A 93 3.67 -4.94 15.62
CA HIS A 93 2.33 -5.48 15.84
C HIS A 93 1.52 -5.50 14.55
N TRP A 94 1.59 -4.44 13.74
CA TRP A 94 0.98 -4.43 12.40
C TRP A 94 1.54 -5.53 11.50
N TRP A 95 2.86 -5.72 11.51
CA TRP A 95 3.52 -6.74 10.69
C TRP A 95 3.06 -8.16 11.03
N LYS A 96 2.69 -8.45 12.28
CA LYS A 96 2.14 -9.76 12.69
C LYS A 96 0.84 -10.13 11.98
N THR A 97 0.11 -9.20 11.38
CA THR A 97 -1.05 -9.54 10.54
C THR A 97 -0.63 -10.41 9.34
N VAL A 98 0.60 -10.27 8.84
CA VAL A 98 1.17 -11.11 7.79
C VAL A 98 1.24 -12.58 8.23
N ASP A 99 1.45 -12.89 9.50
CA ASP A 99 1.53 -14.27 10.01
C ASP A 99 0.21 -15.04 9.80
N LYS A 100 -0.94 -14.34 9.79
CA LYS A 100 -2.27 -14.96 9.59
C LYS A 100 -2.39 -15.67 8.23
N TYR A 101 -1.66 -15.20 7.22
CA TYR A 101 -1.62 -15.82 5.90
C TYR A 101 -0.94 -17.20 5.90
N TYR A 102 -0.05 -17.47 6.85
CA TYR A 102 0.68 -18.74 6.91
C TYR A 102 -0.12 -19.83 7.64
N HIS A 103 -1.00 -19.44 8.56
CA HIS A 103 -1.85 -20.35 9.31
C HIS A 103 -2.99 -20.94 8.48
N LEU A 104 -3.44 -20.22 7.44
CA LEU A 104 -4.55 -20.62 6.57
C LEU A 104 -4.09 -21.38 5.31
N SER A 105 -2.79 -21.42 5.04
CA SER A 105 -2.24 -22.21 3.94
C SER A 105 -2.44 -23.70 4.23
N SER A 106 -3.12 -24.42 3.33
CA SER A 106 -3.44 -25.85 3.43
C SER A 106 -2.21 -26.79 3.40
N SER A 107 -1.00 -26.23 3.40
CA SER A 107 0.25 -26.99 3.44
C SER A 107 0.41 -27.70 4.79
N LYS A 108 0.35 -29.03 4.79
CA LYS A 108 0.59 -29.91 5.95
C LYS A 108 1.99 -29.77 6.59
N ARG A 109 2.86 -28.93 6.02
CA ARG A 109 4.20 -28.66 6.57
C ARG A 109 4.15 -27.38 7.37
N ARG A 110 4.55 -27.46 8.64
CA ARG A 110 4.75 -26.30 9.52
C ARG A 110 5.74 -25.34 8.87
N THR A 111 5.24 -24.31 8.19
CA THR A 111 6.07 -23.25 7.60
C THR A 111 6.78 -22.52 8.73
N PRO A 112 8.10 -22.33 8.66
CA PRO A 112 8.80 -21.50 9.66
C PRO A 112 8.19 -20.09 9.65
N SER A 113 8.01 -19.50 10.82
CA SER A 113 7.54 -18.11 10.93
C SER A 113 8.49 -17.19 10.16
N LEU A 114 7.91 -16.20 9.46
CA LEU A 114 8.68 -15.19 8.76
C LEU A 114 9.30 -14.24 9.77
N THR A 115 10.62 -14.12 9.76
CA THR A 115 11.34 -13.11 10.54
C THR A 115 12.09 -12.22 9.56
N ILE A 116 11.82 -10.92 9.63
CA ILE A 116 12.50 -9.91 8.82
C ILE A 116 13.52 -9.17 9.67
N SER A 117 14.68 -8.91 9.09
CA SER A 117 15.70 -8.02 9.65
C SER A 117 16.27 -7.10 8.58
N LEU A 118 16.69 -5.90 8.96
CA LEU A 118 17.45 -5.02 8.09
C LEU A 118 18.76 -5.72 7.67
N GLY A 119 19.00 -5.75 6.36
CA GLY A 119 20.19 -6.34 5.75
C GLY A 119 21.21 -5.28 5.32
N LYS A 120 21.93 -5.59 4.25
CA LYS A 120 22.93 -4.71 3.64
C LYS A 120 22.27 -3.45 3.07
N GLN A 121 22.97 -2.33 3.19
CA GLN A 121 22.63 -1.10 2.48
C GLN A 121 23.68 -0.81 1.40
N VAL A 122 23.22 -0.57 0.17
CA VAL A 122 24.05 -0.24 -0.99
C VAL A 122 23.72 1.18 -1.41
N LEU A 123 24.74 2.03 -1.58
CA LEU A 123 24.59 3.42 -1.98
C LEU A 123 25.08 3.61 -3.41
N ASP A 124 24.26 4.22 -4.26
CA ASP A 124 24.62 4.66 -5.61
C ASP A 124 24.20 6.11 -5.80
N GLU A 125 24.98 7.01 -5.19
CA GLU A 125 24.74 8.46 -5.24
C GLU A 125 25.22 9.08 -6.59
N SER A 126 25.89 8.27 -7.42
CA SER A 126 26.44 8.66 -8.72
C SER A 126 25.46 8.49 -9.88
N TYR A 127 24.29 7.88 -9.65
CA TYR A 127 23.32 7.55 -10.70
C TYR A 127 23.95 6.67 -11.79
N SER A 128 24.51 5.52 -11.42
CA SER A 128 25.30 4.68 -12.35
C SER A 128 24.58 4.24 -13.64
N LEU A 129 23.24 4.28 -13.68
CA LEU A 129 22.39 3.94 -14.83
C LEU A 129 21.62 5.17 -15.38
N GLY A 130 22.03 6.39 -14.98
CA GLY A 130 21.35 7.64 -15.31
C GLY A 130 20.10 7.93 -14.47
N LYS A 131 19.43 9.05 -14.72
CA LYS A 131 18.22 9.49 -13.98
C LYS A 131 16.90 9.02 -14.59
N SER A 132 16.94 8.21 -15.63
CA SER A 132 15.76 7.61 -16.26
C SER A 132 15.93 6.10 -16.26
N LEU A 133 15.11 5.41 -15.48
CA LEU A 133 15.21 3.97 -15.28
C LEU A 133 14.05 3.22 -15.93
N THR A 134 14.39 2.09 -16.54
CA THR A 134 13.43 1.10 -17.04
C THR A 134 13.26 -0.02 -16.02
N ASN A 135 12.26 -0.89 -16.22
CA ASN A 135 12.12 -2.10 -15.40
C ASN A 135 13.38 -3.00 -15.41
N LYS A 136 14.14 -3.02 -16.51
CA LYS A 136 15.40 -3.77 -16.59
C LYS A 136 16.47 -3.20 -15.66
N HIS A 137 16.55 -1.86 -15.56
CA HIS A 137 17.47 -1.20 -14.63
C HIS A 137 17.10 -1.51 -13.17
N LEU A 138 15.80 -1.61 -12.84
CA LEU A 138 15.36 -2.01 -11.49
C LEU A 138 15.86 -3.41 -11.11
N ILE A 139 15.77 -4.37 -12.04
CA ILE A 139 16.30 -5.72 -11.83
C ILE A 139 17.83 -5.68 -11.64
N GLU A 140 18.54 -4.91 -12.47
CA GLU A 140 19.99 -4.77 -12.37
C GLU A 140 20.41 -4.18 -11.01
N LEU A 141 19.72 -3.14 -10.53
CA LEU A 141 19.96 -2.54 -9.22
C LEU A 141 19.63 -3.52 -8.09
N ALA A 142 18.50 -4.21 -8.15
CA ALA A 142 18.10 -5.20 -7.16
C ALA A 142 19.09 -6.38 -7.08
N SER A 143 19.71 -6.74 -8.21
CA SER A 143 20.71 -7.82 -8.31
C SER A 143 22.00 -7.54 -7.52
N ARG A 144 22.24 -6.29 -7.10
CA ARG A 144 23.40 -5.88 -6.28
C ARG A 144 23.24 -6.27 -4.81
N GLY A 145 22.03 -6.60 -4.39
CA GLY A 145 21.75 -7.15 -3.06
C GLY A 145 21.95 -8.67 -2.99
N GLU A 146 21.60 -9.26 -1.86
CA GLU A 146 21.71 -10.71 -1.67
C GLU A 146 20.62 -11.43 -2.44
N GLN A 147 20.94 -12.56 -3.06
CA GLN A 147 20.00 -13.30 -3.93
C GLN A 147 19.41 -14.55 -3.27
N ARG A 148 19.63 -14.71 -1.96
CA ARG A 148 19.15 -15.85 -1.18
C ARG A 148 18.63 -15.36 0.16
N ASN A 149 17.43 -15.82 0.54
CA ASN A 149 16.78 -15.48 1.81
C ASN A 149 16.75 -13.96 2.04
N ALA A 150 16.46 -13.20 0.98
CA ALA A 150 16.54 -11.75 1.00
C ALA A 150 15.46 -11.13 0.10
N ILE A 151 15.06 -9.92 0.46
CA ILE A 151 14.28 -9.00 -0.36
C ILE A 151 15.19 -7.82 -0.67
N ASN A 152 15.39 -7.52 -1.95
CA ASN A 152 16.20 -6.38 -2.39
C ASN A 152 15.29 -5.20 -2.71
N VAL A 153 15.34 -4.14 -1.90
CA VAL A 153 14.49 -2.95 -2.05
C VAL A 153 15.28 -1.85 -2.73
N VAL A 154 14.93 -1.52 -3.97
CA VAL A 154 15.47 -0.39 -4.72
C VAL A 154 14.68 0.87 -4.37
N LEU A 155 15.36 1.87 -3.81
CA LEU A 155 14.79 3.15 -3.41
C LEU A 155 15.38 4.23 -4.32
N THR A 156 14.55 4.92 -5.10
CA THR A 156 15.02 5.97 -6.02
C THR A 156 14.74 7.37 -5.47
N SER A 157 15.73 8.26 -5.53
CA SER A 157 15.58 9.66 -5.07
C SER A 157 14.57 10.42 -5.93
N SER A 158 14.11 11.57 -5.42
CA SER A 158 13.00 12.33 -6.04
C SER A 158 13.30 12.82 -7.45
N ASP A 159 14.58 12.97 -7.79
CA ASP A 159 15.05 13.40 -9.11
C ASP A 159 15.30 12.26 -10.11
N VAL A 160 14.83 11.04 -9.82
CA VAL A 160 14.92 9.88 -10.71
C VAL A 160 13.55 9.54 -11.29
N ALA A 161 13.46 9.55 -12.61
CA ALA A 161 12.29 9.07 -13.34
C ALA A 161 12.37 7.55 -13.51
N VAL A 162 11.28 6.86 -13.25
CA VAL A 162 11.16 5.40 -13.45
C VAL A 162 9.92 5.11 -14.27
N GLU A 163 10.02 4.17 -15.20
CA GLU A 163 8.91 3.72 -16.04
C GLU A 163 7.65 3.41 -15.22
N GLY A 164 6.53 4.09 -15.53
CA GLY A 164 5.24 3.93 -14.86
C GLY A 164 5.10 4.61 -13.48
N PHE A 165 6.17 5.19 -12.94
CA PHE A 165 6.10 5.98 -11.72
C PHE A 165 5.16 7.17 -11.92
N CYS A 166 4.32 7.48 -10.91
CA CYS A 166 3.40 8.61 -10.97
C CYS A 166 2.35 8.56 -12.08
N MET A 167 2.20 7.41 -12.74
CA MET A 167 1.17 7.19 -13.75
C MET A 167 0.25 6.05 -13.31
N SER A 168 0.84 4.87 -13.10
CA SER A 168 0.10 3.67 -12.72
C SER A 168 0.50 3.12 -11.35
N ARG A 169 1.65 3.56 -10.81
CA ARG A 169 2.21 2.99 -9.58
C ARG A 169 3.16 3.94 -8.86
N CYS A 170 3.29 3.71 -7.56
CA CYS A 170 4.22 4.39 -6.66
C CYS A 170 5.44 3.52 -6.28
N GLY A 171 5.34 2.24 -6.62
CA GLY A 171 6.34 1.21 -6.43
C GLY A 171 5.83 -0.10 -7.01
N SER A 172 6.63 -1.15 -6.94
CA SER A 172 6.26 -2.50 -7.38
C SER A 172 7.07 -3.54 -6.63
N HIS A 173 6.56 -4.75 -6.53
CA HIS A 173 7.36 -5.91 -6.17
C HIS A 173 7.27 -6.96 -7.27
N ASP A 174 8.36 -7.70 -7.47
CA ASP A 174 8.46 -8.79 -8.43
C ASP A 174 9.63 -9.69 -8.03
N SER A 175 10.02 -10.61 -8.90
CA SER A 175 11.11 -11.54 -8.68
C SER A 175 11.95 -11.73 -9.93
N ALA A 176 13.25 -11.89 -9.75
CA ALA A 176 14.19 -12.09 -10.83
C ALA A 176 14.99 -13.38 -10.62
N VAL A 177 15.52 -13.93 -11.71
CA VAL A 177 16.43 -15.06 -11.66
C VAL A 177 17.79 -14.56 -11.19
N GLY A 178 18.26 -15.10 -10.07
CA GLY A 178 19.59 -14.85 -9.52
C GLY A 178 20.67 -15.71 -10.18
N SER A 179 21.92 -15.28 -10.01
CA SER A 179 23.12 -16.02 -10.41
C SER A 179 23.45 -17.16 -9.43
N VAL A 180 22.90 -17.11 -8.21
CA VAL A 180 23.06 -18.17 -7.21
C VAL A 180 22.35 -19.45 -7.66
N LYS A 181 23.06 -20.57 -7.64
CA LYS A 181 22.48 -21.89 -7.95
C LYS A 181 22.09 -22.61 -6.66
N VAL A 182 20.84 -23.07 -6.58
CA VAL A 182 20.33 -23.94 -5.51
C VAL A 182 19.95 -25.27 -6.12
N LYS A 183 20.60 -26.36 -5.67
CA LYS A 183 20.40 -27.72 -6.21
C LYS A 183 20.55 -27.79 -7.75
N GLY A 184 21.52 -27.06 -8.30
CA GLY A 184 21.81 -27.04 -9.74
C GLY A 184 20.90 -26.15 -10.59
N ARG A 185 19.89 -25.48 -10.02
CA ARG A 185 19.01 -24.52 -10.72
C ARG A 185 19.25 -23.10 -10.22
N SER A 186 19.13 -22.11 -11.10
CA SER A 186 19.19 -20.70 -10.69
C SER A 186 18.05 -20.39 -9.71
N SER A 187 18.39 -19.83 -8.55
CA SER A 187 17.38 -19.40 -7.58
C SER A 187 16.74 -18.10 -8.00
N ARG A 188 15.45 -17.92 -7.70
CA ARG A 188 14.80 -16.61 -7.80
C ARG A 188 15.01 -15.83 -6.51
N PHE A 189 15.10 -14.51 -6.63
CA PHE A 189 15.03 -13.59 -5.49
C PHE A 189 13.88 -12.62 -5.69
N ALA A 190 13.26 -12.19 -4.60
CA ALA A 190 12.23 -11.17 -4.61
C ALA A 190 12.86 -9.77 -4.50
N TYR A 191 12.28 -8.79 -5.17
CA TYR A 191 12.71 -7.41 -5.08
C TYR A 191 11.52 -6.46 -5.06
N ILE A 192 11.75 -5.31 -4.45
CA ILE A 192 10.80 -4.21 -4.38
C ILE A 192 11.46 -2.99 -5.02
N TRP A 193 10.68 -2.15 -5.67
CA TRP A 193 11.08 -0.79 -5.98
C TRP A 193 10.06 0.20 -5.41
N VAL A 194 10.54 1.29 -4.81
CA VAL A 194 9.72 2.44 -4.38
C VAL A 194 10.42 3.73 -4.80
N GLY A 195 9.66 4.64 -5.40
CA GLY A 195 10.15 5.96 -5.80
C GLY A 195 9.78 7.05 -4.79
N ASN A 196 10.69 8.00 -4.55
CA ASN A 196 10.36 9.23 -3.85
C ASN A 196 9.53 10.15 -4.76
N SER A 197 8.27 10.40 -4.40
CA SER A 197 7.31 11.12 -5.23
C SER A 197 7.31 12.63 -5.04
N GLU A 198 8.12 13.16 -4.11
CA GLU A 198 8.09 14.56 -3.65
C GLU A 198 8.01 15.60 -4.78
N THR A 199 8.73 15.38 -5.88
CA THR A 199 8.83 16.32 -7.02
C THR A 199 8.00 15.93 -8.24
N GLN A 200 7.41 14.73 -8.27
CA GLN A 200 6.74 14.18 -9.45
C GLN A 200 5.23 14.02 -9.26
N CYS A 201 4.79 13.42 -8.15
CA CYS A 201 3.37 13.16 -7.87
C CYS A 201 3.09 12.99 -6.37
N PRO A 202 3.45 13.96 -5.51
CA PRO A 202 3.27 13.81 -4.08
C PRO A 202 1.80 13.59 -3.70
N GLY A 203 0.86 14.21 -4.43
CA GLY A 203 -0.58 14.02 -4.22
C GLY A 203 -1.11 12.61 -4.50
N GLN A 204 -0.40 11.77 -5.25
CA GLN A 204 -0.79 10.39 -5.52
C GLN A 204 -0.04 9.42 -4.58
N CYS A 205 1.29 9.52 -4.57
CA CYS A 205 2.14 8.52 -3.93
C CYS A 205 2.55 8.86 -2.49
N ALA A 206 2.29 10.09 -2.04
CA ALA A 206 2.48 10.48 -0.65
C ALA A 206 1.15 10.87 0.03
N TRP A 207 0.00 10.55 -0.57
CA TRP A 207 -1.28 10.67 0.12
C TRP A 207 -1.28 9.76 1.38
N PRO A 208 -1.69 10.26 2.56
CA PRO A 208 -2.45 11.49 2.81
C PRO A 208 -1.63 12.74 3.20
N PHE A 209 -0.31 12.74 3.03
CA PHE A 209 0.59 13.83 3.44
C PHE A 209 0.74 14.96 2.40
N HIS A 210 0.06 14.83 1.26
CA HIS A 210 -0.01 15.87 0.25
C HIS A 210 -1.41 15.93 -0.35
N GLN A 211 -1.78 17.09 -0.88
CA GLN A 211 -3.09 17.29 -1.49
C GLN A 211 -3.25 16.37 -2.70
N PRO A 212 -4.32 15.57 -2.76
CA PRO A 212 -4.53 14.63 -3.86
C PRO A 212 -4.85 15.35 -5.16
N GLN A 213 -4.30 14.85 -6.27
CA GLN A 213 -4.51 15.44 -7.59
C GLN A 213 -5.97 15.30 -8.07
N TYR A 214 -6.63 14.22 -7.67
CA TYR A 214 -8.01 13.90 -8.02
C TYR A 214 -8.77 13.37 -6.80
N GLY A 215 -10.10 13.39 -6.85
CA GLY A 215 -10.94 12.95 -5.74
C GLY A 215 -11.13 14.02 -4.65
N PRO A 216 -11.61 13.62 -3.45
CA PRO A 216 -11.90 14.56 -2.37
C PRO A 216 -10.69 15.39 -1.96
N GLN A 217 -10.88 16.69 -1.84
CA GLN A 217 -9.82 17.68 -1.60
C GLN A 217 -9.66 17.98 -0.10
N SER A 218 -9.61 16.93 0.72
CA SER A 218 -9.34 17.07 2.16
C SER A 218 -7.96 17.70 2.38
N PRO A 219 -7.78 18.56 3.40
CA PRO A 219 -6.47 19.08 3.75
C PRO A 219 -5.45 17.95 4.00
N PRO A 220 -4.19 18.11 3.55
CA PRO A 220 -3.16 17.11 3.80
C PRO A 220 -2.90 16.92 5.30
N LEU A 221 -2.59 15.68 5.68
CA LEU A 221 -2.11 15.37 7.02
C LEU A 221 -0.65 15.78 7.17
N VAL A 222 -0.22 16.04 8.41
CA VAL A 222 1.18 16.32 8.71
C VAL A 222 1.97 15.02 8.74
N ALA A 223 3.04 14.95 7.96
CA ALA A 223 3.89 13.77 7.81
C ALA A 223 4.67 13.46 9.11
N PRO A 224 4.66 12.20 9.60
CA PRO A 224 5.15 11.88 10.94
C PRO A 224 6.66 11.94 11.13
N ASN A 225 7.43 11.98 10.05
CA ASN A 225 8.88 12.18 10.11
C ASN A 225 9.31 13.53 9.52
N GLY A 226 8.35 14.40 9.19
CA GLY A 226 8.60 15.73 8.62
C GLY A 226 9.13 15.70 7.19
N ASP A 227 9.02 14.58 6.47
CA ASP A 227 9.46 14.43 5.09
C ASP A 227 8.36 13.74 4.28
N VAL A 228 7.54 14.55 3.58
CA VAL A 228 6.38 14.08 2.81
C VAL A 228 6.76 13.00 1.79
N GLY A 229 7.88 13.17 1.10
CA GLY A 229 8.35 12.23 0.10
C GLY A 229 8.67 10.87 0.71
N VAL A 230 9.48 10.86 1.77
CA VAL A 230 9.93 9.61 2.42
C VAL A 230 8.83 8.97 3.27
N ASP A 231 7.98 9.74 3.94
CA ASP A 231 6.81 9.20 4.63
C ASP A 231 5.83 8.54 3.64
N GLY A 232 5.67 9.11 2.44
CA GLY A 232 4.98 8.47 1.32
C GLY A 232 5.68 7.19 0.83
N MET A 233 7.01 7.18 0.74
CA MET A 233 7.76 5.96 0.41
C MET A 233 7.53 4.86 1.45
N VAL A 234 7.47 5.19 2.74
CA VAL A 234 7.24 4.21 3.80
C VAL A 234 5.87 3.56 3.67
N ILE A 235 4.81 4.32 3.38
CA ILE A 235 3.47 3.78 3.12
C ILE A 235 3.52 2.72 2.01
N ASN A 236 4.13 3.07 0.88
CA ASN A 236 4.21 2.18 -0.28
C ASN A 236 5.09 0.96 0.00
N LEU A 237 6.23 1.16 0.66
CA LEU A 237 7.13 0.09 1.06
C LEU A 237 6.45 -0.89 2.02
N ALA A 238 5.68 -0.39 2.99
CA ALA A 238 4.92 -1.20 3.93
C ALA A 238 3.95 -2.14 3.19
N GLY A 239 3.13 -1.59 2.30
CA GLY A 239 2.19 -2.38 1.51
C GLY A 239 2.88 -3.41 0.60
N LEU A 240 3.96 -2.99 -0.08
CA LEU A 240 4.73 -3.84 -0.98
C LEU A 240 5.49 -4.95 -0.24
N LEU A 241 5.96 -4.71 0.99
CA LEU A 241 6.57 -5.75 1.83
C LEU A 241 5.55 -6.82 2.21
N ALA A 242 4.33 -6.43 2.59
CA ALA A 242 3.26 -7.37 2.90
C ALA A 242 2.87 -8.20 1.66
N GLY A 243 2.74 -7.55 0.50
CA GLY A 243 2.55 -8.21 -0.81
C GLY A 243 3.69 -9.19 -1.14
N THR A 244 4.94 -8.75 -1.01
CA THR A 244 6.13 -9.58 -1.27
C THR A 244 6.20 -10.77 -0.32
N ALA A 245 5.85 -10.62 0.95
CA ALA A 245 5.84 -11.73 1.90
C ALA A 245 4.80 -12.80 1.53
N THR A 246 3.62 -12.36 1.11
CA THR A 246 2.44 -13.21 0.88
C THR A 246 2.24 -13.63 -0.57
N ASN A 247 2.94 -13.02 -1.52
CA ASN A 247 2.87 -13.28 -2.95
C ASN A 247 4.20 -12.99 -3.70
N PRO A 248 5.36 -13.50 -3.25
CA PRO A 248 6.68 -13.11 -3.81
C PRO A 248 6.89 -13.48 -5.29
N PHE A 249 6.10 -14.41 -5.83
CA PHE A 249 6.27 -14.96 -7.18
C PHE A 249 4.97 -14.96 -7.99
N SER A 250 4.02 -14.09 -7.62
CA SER A 250 2.74 -13.88 -8.32
C SER A 250 1.79 -15.09 -8.34
N ASN A 251 1.95 -16.03 -7.42
CA ASN A 251 1.08 -17.19 -7.27
C ASN A 251 0.80 -17.57 -5.78
N GLY A 252 1.02 -16.65 -4.85
CA GLY A 252 0.71 -16.77 -3.42
C GLY A 252 -0.73 -16.35 -3.14
N TYR A 253 -0.94 -15.28 -2.36
CA TYR A 253 -2.25 -14.74 -2.01
C TYR A 253 -2.65 -13.54 -2.85
N TYR A 254 -3.83 -13.60 -3.49
CA TYR A 254 -4.47 -12.44 -4.12
C TYR A 254 -5.98 -12.63 -4.36
N GLN A 255 -6.67 -11.52 -4.56
CA GLN A 255 -8.05 -11.40 -5.05
C GLN A 255 -8.07 -11.08 -6.54
N GLY A 256 -9.13 -11.49 -7.24
CA GLY A 256 -9.33 -11.19 -8.66
C GLY A 256 -8.48 -12.05 -9.60
N GLU A 257 -8.46 -11.65 -10.87
CA GLU A 257 -7.67 -12.31 -11.91
C GLU A 257 -6.17 -12.01 -11.75
N ALA A 258 -5.30 -12.95 -12.13
CA ALA A 258 -3.86 -12.83 -11.91
C ALA A 258 -3.24 -11.53 -12.46
N GLY A 259 -3.74 -11.03 -13.59
CA GLY A 259 -3.26 -9.80 -14.24
C GLY A 259 -3.81 -8.48 -13.68
N ALA A 260 -4.77 -8.53 -12.75
CA ALA A 260 -5.39 -7.36 -12.10
C ALA A 260 -5.65 -7.66 -10.61
N SER A 261 -4.67 -8.29 -9.98
CA SER A 261 -4.80 -8.89 -8.66
C SER A 261 -4.64 -7.86 -7.54
N LEU A 262 -5.47 -7.98 -6.51
CA LEU A 262 -5.32 -7.23 -5.25
C LEU A 262 -4.73 -8.15 -4.18
N GLU A 263 -3.70 -7.68 -3.49
CA GLU A 263 -2.93 -8.41 -2.49
C GLU A 263 -3.22 -7.88 -1.09
N ALA A 264 -2.46 -8.34 -0.09
CA ALA A 264 -2.67 -8.04 1.32
C ALA A 264 -2.93 -6.56 1.64
N ALA A 265 -2.15 -5.65 1.06
CA ALA A 265 -2.33 -4.21 1.27
C ALA A 265 -3.16 -3.54 0.17
N SER A 266 -3.03 -3.94 -1.10
CA SER A 266 -3.74 -3.27 -2.20
C SER A 266 -5.24 -3.53 -2.20
N ALA A 267 -5.70 -4.64 -1.60
CA ALA A 267 -7.12 -4.87 -1.30
C ALA A 267 -7.70 -3.85 -0.30
N CYS A 268 -6.84 -3.16 0.47
CA CYS A 268 -7.21 -2.21 1.51
C CYS A 268 -6.71 -0.79 1.21
N THR A 269 -6.58 -0.46 -0.07
CA THR A 269 -6.03 0.82 -0.53
C THR A 269 -6.77 2.01 0.11
N GLY A 270 -5.99 2.91 0.71
CA GLY A 270 -6.48 4.14 1.32
C GLY A 270 -7.06 4.02 2.72
N ILE A 271 -7.09 2.82 3.30
CA ILE A 271 -7.54 2.57 4.67
C ILE A 271 -6.30 2.57 5.59
N TYR A 272 -6.22 3.53 6.51
CA TYR A 272 -5.12 3.60 7.49
C TYR A 272 -5.60 3.55 8.95
N GLY A 273 -6.83 3.98 9.22
CA GLY A 273 -7.48 3.89 10.53
C GLY A 273 -8.96 3.55 10.43
N ASN A 274 -9.56 3.24 11.56
CA ASN A 274 -10.99 2.92 11.66
C ASN A 274 -11.85 4.04 11.07
N GLY A 275 -12.91 3.64 10.36
CA GLY A 275 -13.84 4.58 9.72
C GLY A 275 -13.28 5.30 8.49
N ALA A 276 -12.18 4.83 7.89
CA ALA A 276 -11.69 5.35 6.62
C ALA A 276 -12.74 5.24 5.51
N TYR A 277 -12.75 6.21 4.61
CA TYR A 277 -13.60 6.26 3.42
C TYR A 277 -12.89 7.09 2.34
N PRO A 278 -13.33 7.11 1.07
CA PRO A 278 -12.65 7.88 0.03
C PRO A 278 -12.44 9.35 0.44
N GLY A 279 -11.18 9.78 0.52
CA GLY A 279 -10.79 11.13 0.95
C GLY A 279 -10.50 11.31 2.44
N TYR A 280 -10.71 10.29 3.26
CA TYR A 280 -10.42 10.29 4.70
C TYR A 280 -9.64 9.04 5.10
N ALA A 281 -8.43 9.24 5.62
CA ALA A 281 -7.50 8.15 5.97
C ALA A 281 -7.98 7.26 7.14
N GLY A 282 -9.03 7.68 7.84
CA GLY A 282 -9.53 7.05 9.06
C GLY A 282 -9.13 7.80 10.31
N ASN A 283 -9.59 7.29 11.47
CA ASN A 283 -9.26 7.86 12.77
C ASN A 283 -7.81 7.53 13.13
N LEU A 284 -6.91 8.48 12.92
CA LEU A 284 -5.48 8.34 13.19
C LEU A 284 -5.09 8.96 14.54
N LEU A 285 -3.94 8.53 15.07
CA LEU A 285 -3.30 9.20 16.19
C LEU A 285 -2.66 10.50 15.71
N VAL A 286 -2.63 11.50 16.59
CA VAL A 286 -2.01 12.80 16.33
C VAL A 286 -0.93 13.07 17.37
N ASP A 287 0.26 13.45 16.92
CA ASP A 287 1.33 13.92 17.80
C ASP A 287 1.01 15.34 18.28
N GLU A 288 0.90 15.54 19.60
CA GLU A 288 0.50 16.83 20.17
C GLU A 288 1.50 17.96 19.89
N ALA A 289 2.80 17.65 19.75
CA ALA A 289 3.83 18.66 19.58
C ALA A 289 3.98 19.14 18.14
N THR A 290 3.77 18.24 17.17
CA THR A 290 4.02 18.48 15.75
C THR A 290 2.75 18.51 14.90
N GLY A 291 1.63 18.00 15.41
CA GLY A 291 0.41 17.77 14.64
C GLY A 291 0.48 16.58 13.69
N ALA A 292 1.59 15.82 13.69
CA ALA A 292 1.80 14.68 12.81
C ALA A 292 0.72 13.60 12.98
N SER A 293 0.19 13.07 11.88
CA SER A 293 -0.76 11.96 11.90
C SER A 293 -0.05 10.62 11.65
N TYR A 294 -0.35 9.61 12.47
CA TYR A 294 0.28 8.30 12.42
C TYR A 294 -0.63 7.20 12.98
N ASN A 295 -0.29 5.93 12.76
CA ASN A 295 -0.98 4.80 13.37
C ASN A 295 -0.04 3.74 13.97
N ALA A 296 1.27 3.90 13.81
CA ALA A 296 2.26 2.96 14.33
C ALA A 296 3.48 3.68 14.90
N HIS A 297 3.95 3.21 16.05
CA HIS A 297 5.26 3.55 16.59
C HIS A 297 6.32 2.57 16.07
N GLY A 298 7.48 3.09 15.70
CA GLY A 298 8.66 2.29 15.39
C GLY A 298 9.79 2.51 16.39
N VAL A 299 10.95 1.92 16.07
CA VAL A 299 12.19 2.10 16.83
C VAL A 299 12.64 3.56 16.79
N ASN A 300 13.57 3.94 17.67
CA ASN A 300 14.16 5.28 17.72
C ASN A 300 13.12 6.42 17.85
N ARG A 301 11.98 6.14 18.49
CA ARG A 301 10.84 7.06 18.65
C ARG A 301 10.23 7.54 17.33
N ARG A 302 10.48 6.82 16.23
CA ARG A 302 9.86 7.10 14.94
C ARG A 302 8.36 6.81 14.99
N LYS A 303 7.61 7.54 14.19
CA LYS A 303 6.18 7.35 13.98
C LYS A 303 5.95 7.10 12.50
N TYR A 304 5.01 6.22 12.18
CA TYR A 304 4.73 5.80 10.81
C TYR A 304 3.23 5.70 10.57
N LEU A 305 2.87 5.86 9.31
CA LEU A 305 1.56 5.48 8.78
C LEU A 305 1.73 4.22 7.95
N VAL A 306 1.10 3.14 8.37
CA VAL A 306 1.10 1.85 7.66
C VAL A 306 -0.31 1.53 7.15
N PRO A 307 -0.47 0.97 5.95
CA PRO A 307 -1.79 0.66 5.40
C PRO A 307 -2.48 -0.44 6.20
N ALA A 308 -3.81 -0.47 6.19
CA ALA A 308 -4.55 -1.65 6.61
C ALA A 308 -4.12 -2.85 5.77
N LEU A 309 -4.15 -4.03 6.37
CA LEU A 309 -3.92 -5.29 5.68
C LEU A 309 -5.23 -6.07 5.69
N TYR A 310 -5.54 -6.74 4.59
CA TYR A 310 -6.66 -7.67 4.53
C TYR A 310 -6.40 -8.79 5.52
N ASP A 311 -7.32 -9.02 6.45
CA ASP A 311 -7.23 -10.13 7.38
C ASP A 311 -8.00 -11.32 6.79
N PRO A 312 -7.30 -12.38 6.36
CA PRO A 312 -7.97 -13.55 5.77
C PRO A 312 -8.80 -14.35 6.78
N SER A 313 -8.66 -14.10 8.09
CA SER A 313 -9.48 -14.74 9.13
C SER A 313 -10.86 -14.08 9.26
N THR A 314 -10.94 -12.76 9.05
CA THR A 314 -12.19 -11.99 9.18
C THR A 314 -12.78 -11.56 7.85
N SER A 315 -12.05 -11.78 6.75
CA SER A 315 -12.41 -11.33 5.40
C SER A 315 -12.68 -9.82 5.34
N SER A 316 -11.84 -9.03 6.01
CA SER A 316 -11.98 -7.57 6.08
C SER A 316 -10.63 -6.88 6.22
N CYS A 317 -10.56 -5.59 5.91
CA CYS A 317 -9.37 -4.78 6.14
C CYS A 317 -9.19 -4.48 7.63
N SER A 318 -8.04 -4.84 8.18
CA SER A 318 -7.68 -4.63 9.59
C SER A 318 -6.74 -3.43 9.74
N THR A 319 -7.10 -2.50 10.61
CA THR A 319 -6.29 -1.33 10.99
C THR A 319 -5.69 -1.51 12.38
N LEU A 320 -4.63 -0.76 12.68
CA LEU A 320 -4.04 -0.70 14.03
C LEU A 320 -4.87 0.15 15.02
N VAL A 321 -5.57 1.15 14.50
CA VAL A 321 -6.28 2.21 15.23
C VAL A 321 -7.64 2.46 14.62
#